data_AF-A0A5J5BRS3-F1
#
_entry.id   AF-A0A5J5BRS3-F1
#
_cell.length_a   1.000
_cell.length_b   1.000
_cell.length_c   1.000
_cell.angle_alpha   90.00
_cell.angle_beta   90.00
_cell.angle_gamma   90.00
#
_symmetry.space_group_name_H-M   'P 1'
#
loop_
_entity.id
_entity.type
_entity.pdbx_description
1 polymer ?
#
loop_
_entity_poly.entity_id
_entity_poly.type
_entity_poly.pdbx_seq_one_letter_code
_entity_poly.pdbx_strand_id
1 'polypeptide(L)'
;MDKVFNKLRNLDAYPKVNEDFYSRTLSGGVVTIVSAIAMLFLFFSEFRLYLHTVTETKLVVDTSRGHALHINFDVTFPAIPCSLLSLDAMDISGERHLDIRHDIFKKRIDSHGNVIEVRQEGIGAPKIEKPLQRHGGRLEQDEKYCGSCYGAEMSDDDCCNSCEEVREAYRRKGWGMTNPDFIDQCKREGFIQKIKDEDGEGCNIHGSLEVNKVAGSVHFAPGKSFHQSNIHMQDLLAFQLDTHNISHRINRLTFGDYFPGVVNPLDGVQWVQETSNGVYQYFIKVVPTIYTDIRGHTIQSNQFSVTEHFKSAEMGRFQSLPGVFFFYDLSPIKVTFKEEHASFLHFVTNICAIVGGVFTVAGIVDSFIYHSRKALKKKMEIGKFS
;
A
#
# COMPACT_ATOMS: atom_id res chain seq x y z
N MET A 1 49.98 27.60 37.58
CA MET A 1 49.25 27.70 36.28
C MET A 1 49.91 28.69 35.32
N ASP A 2 50.64 29.69 35.81
CA ASP A 2 51.18 30.81 35.01
C ASP A 2 52.26 30.39 34.00
N LYS A 3 53.04 29.34 34.29
CA LYS A 3 54.00 28.77 33.32
C LYS A 3 53.31 28.13 32.11
N VAL A 4 52.11 27.58 32.28
CA VAL A 4 51.33 26.99 31.18
C VAL A 4 50.69 28.12 30.36
N PHE A 5 50.12 29.13 31.01
CA PHE A 5 49.58 30.32 30.36
C PHE A 5 50.64 31.10 29.56
N ASN A 6 51.86 31.24 30.08
CA ASN A 6 52.95 31.89 29.35
C ASN A 6 53.44 31.08 28.14
N LYS A 7 53.39 29.74 28.19
CA LYS A 7 53.69 28.89 27.01
C LYS A 7 52.57 28.94 25.96
N LEU A 8 51.32 29.04 26.40
CA LEU A 8 50.16 29.25 25.50
C LEU A 8 50.26 30.60 24.78
N ARG A 9 50.84 31.62 25.41
CA ARG A 9 51.03 32.94 24.77
C ARG A 9 51.99 32.90 23.57
N ASN A 10 52.91 31.94 23.53
CA ASN A 10 53.82 31.74 22.39
C ASN A 10 53.16 30.96 21.23
N LEU A 11 51.94 30.43 21.43
CA LEU A 11 51.15 29.80 20.38
C LEU A 11 50.16 30.78 19.72
N ASP A 12 50.21 32.07 20.08
CA ASP A 12 49.41 33.12 19.45
C ASP A 12 49.95 33.42 18.05
N ALA A 13 49.35 32.79 17.04
CA ALA A 13 49.72 32.94 15.63
C ALA A 13 49.23 34.25 14.99
N TYR A 14 48.44 35.06 15.70
CA TYR A 14 47.79 36.24 15.14
C TYR A 14 48.56 37.53 15.47
N PRO A 15 49.11 38.23 14.46
CA PRO A 15 49.81 39.50 14.69
C PRO A 15 48.86 40.54 15.28
N LYS A 16 49.30 41.26 16.32
CA LYS A 16 48.54 42.36 16.91
C LYS A 16 48.72 43.60 16.04
N VAL A 17 47.71 43.92 15.26
CA VAL A 17 47.72 45.08 14.35
C VAL A 17 47.33 46.33 15.15
N ASN A 18 48.12 47.41 15.05
CA ASN A 18 47.81 48.68 15.72
C ASN A 18 46.55 49.33 15.11
N GLU A 19 45.76 50.01 15.95
CA GLU A 19 44.50 50.64 15.51
C GLU A 19 44.69 51.73 14.44
N ASP A 20 45.89 52.31 14.33
CA ASP A 20 46.23 53.37 13.38
C ASP A 20 46.18 52.95 11.90
N PHE A 21 46.14 51.64 11.62
CA PHE A 21 46.05 51.11 10.24
C PHE A 21 44.61 50.90 9.76
N TYR A 22 43.59 51.18 10.58
CA TYR A 22 42.19 51.02 10.21
C TYR A 22 41.55 52.35 9.77
N SER A 23 41.18 52.45 8.49
CA SER A 23 40.33 53.55 8.01
C SER A 23 38.87 53.11 7.95
N ARG A 24 38.02 53.62 8.86
CA ARG A 24 36.59 53.32 8.85
C ARG A 24 35.89 54.10 7.73
N THR A 25 35.22 53.41 6.82
CA THR A 25 34.48 54.03 5.71
C THR A 25 32.98 53.78 5.84
N LEU A 26 32.16 54.72 5.37
CA LEU A 26 30.70 54.56 5.34
C LEU A 26 30.26 53.38 4.44
N SER A 27 30.97 53.12 3.33
CA SER A 27 30.71 51.94 2.48
C SER A 27 31.01 50.63 3.22
N GLY A 28 32.14 50.55 3.92
CA GLY A 28 32.51 49.36 4.68
C GLY A 28 31.51 49.07 5.79
N GLY A 29 30.98 50.11 6.44
CA GLY A 29 29.89 49.99 7.41
C GLY A 29 28.62 49.37 6.81
N VAL A 30 28.18 49.82 5.64
CA VAL A 30 27.01 49.26 4.94
C VAL A 30 27.25 47.81 4.51
N VAL A 31 28.43 47.51 3.94
CA VAL A 31 28.79 46.13 3.55
C VAL A 31 28.78 45.21 4.76
N THR A 32 29.33 45.66 5.90
CA THR A 32 29.36 44.86 7.15
C THR A 32 27.96 44.57 7.67
N ILE A 33 27.04 45.55 7.64
CA ILE A 33 25.65 45.34 8.06
C ILE A 33 24.96 44.32 7.16
N VAL A 34 25.10 44.45 5.84
CA VAL A 34 24.51 43.50 4.87
C VAL A 34 25.09 42.10 5.06
N SER A 35 26.40 41.99 5.24
CA SER A 35 27.09 40.73 5.51
C SER A 35 26.64 40.09 6.84
N ALA A 36 26.43 40.87 7.89
CA ALA A 36 25.93 40.37 9.17
C ALA A 36 24.50 39.82 9.05
N ILE A 37 23.62 40.51 8.31
CA ILE A 37 22.26 40.03 8.01
C ILE A 37 22.31 38.72 7.21
N ALA A 38 23.17 38.65 6.19
CA ALA A 38 23.34 37.45 5.37
C ALA A 38 23.87 36.26 6.20
N MET A 39 24.88 36.48 7.05
CA MET A 39 25.40 35.44 7.96
C MET A 39 24.31 34.93 8.91
N LEU A 40 23.52 35.83 9.49
CA LEU A 40 22.44 35.48 10.40
C LEU A 40 21.37 34.65 9.68
N PHE A 41 20.97 35.04 8.47
CA PHE A 41 20.03 34.29 7.65
C PHE A 41 20.53 32.88 7.33
N LEU A 42 21.77 32.75 6.86
CA LEU A 42 22.38 31.46 6.52
C LEU A 42 22.55 30.58 7.77
N PHE A 43 22.91 31.17 8.91
CA PHE A 43 22.97 30.44 10.18
C PHE A 43 21.62 29.86 10.57
N PHE A 44 20.53 30.65 10.52
CA PHE A 44 19.20 30.14 10.82
C PHE A 44 18.74 29.07 9.83
N SER A 45 19.13 29.17 8.56
CA SER A 45 18.89 28.14 7.56
C SER A 45 19.60 26.83 7.90
N GLU A 46 20.90 26.86 8.19
CA GLU A 46 21.66 25.68 8.61
C GLU A 46 21.16 25.11 9.93
N PHE A 47 20.79 25.96 10.88
CA PHE A 47 20.23 25.53 12.15
C PHE A 47 18.89 24.80 11.97
N ARG A 48 18.03 25.31 11.09
CA ARG A 48 16.79 24.62 10.72
C ARG A 48 17.09 23.28 10.04
N LEU A 49 18.05 23.22 9.12
CA LEU A 49 18.44 21.96 8.47
C LEU A 49 19.01 20.94 9.46
N TYR A 50 19.82 21.39 10.42
CA TYR A 50 20.36 20.54 11.48
C TYR A 50 19.27 19.95 12.39
N LEU A 51 18.20 20.72 12.65
CA LEU A 51 17.04 20.25 13.41
C LEU A 51 16.10 19.34 12.61
N HIS A 52 16.15 19.36 11.28
CA HIS A 52 15.37 18.46 10.44
C HIS A 52 16.06 17.11 10.28
N THR A 53 15.24 16.05 10.25
CA THR A 53 15.68 14.69 10.00
C THR A 53 15.88 14.47 8.51
N VAL A 54 16.89 13.68 8.15
CA VAL A 54 17.18 13.29 6.77
C VAL A 54 17.04 11.77 6.67
N THR A 55 16.31 11.31 5.65
CA THR A 55 16.12 9.89 5.39
C THR A 55 17.18 9.38 4.40
N GLU A 56 18.05 8.48 4.84
CA GLU A 56 19.00 7.79 3.98
C GLU A 56 18.36 6.51 3.40
N THR A 57 18.46 6.33 2.09
CA THR A 57 17.92 5.15 1.39
C THR A 57 19.04 4.21 0.97
N LYS A 58 18.95 2.94 1.35
CA LYS A 58 19.92 1.88 0.97
C LYS A 58 19.21 0.72 0.30
N LEU A 59 19.79 0.21 -0.79
CA LEU A 59 19.33 -0.99 -1.48
C LEU A 59 20.24 -2.16 -1.11
N VAL A 60 19.64 -3.24 -0.63
CA VAL A 60 20.36 -4.45 -0.17
C VAL A 60 19.65 -5.67 -0.73
N VAL A 61 20.36 -6.78 -0.94
CA VAL A 61 19.73 -8.05 -1.32
C VAL A 61 18.88 -8.57 -0.16
N ASP A 62 17.65 -9.02 -0.44
CA ASP A 62 16.84 -9.65 0.60
C ASP A 62 17.33 -11.08 0.85
N THR A 63 18.05 -11.26 1.95
CA THR A 63 18.47 -12.58 2.45
C THR A 63 17.47 -13.19 3.44
N SER A 64 16.41 -12.46 3.79
CA SER A 64 15.42 -12.94 4.75
C SER A 64 14.55 -14.03 4.13
N ARG A 65 14.60 -15.23 4.73
CA ARG A 65 13.67 -16.33 4.45
C ARG A 65 12.69 -16.42 5.61
N GLY A 66 11.39 -16.34 5.29
CA GLY A 66 10.32 -16.62 6.24
C GLY A 66 9.85 -15.41 7.04
N HIS A 67 8.62 -15.00 6.76
CA HIS A 67 7.56 -14.41 7.59
C HIS A 67 6.29 -14.50 6.73
N ALA A 68 5.09 -14.43 7.30
CA ALA A 68 3.88 -14.32 6.48
C ALA A 68 3.81 -12.93 5.83
N LEU A 69 3.21 -12.86 4.66
CA LEU A 69 2.90 -11.62 3.96
C LEU A 69 1.44 -11.25 4.28
N HIS A 70 1.26 -10.13 4.97
CA HIS A 70 -0.07 -9.59 5.22
C HIS A 70 -0.50 -8.71 4.05
N ILE A 71 -1.62 -9.05 3.42
CA ILE A 71 -2.22 -8.30 2.31
C ILE A 71 -3.52 -7.70 2.84
N ASN A 72 -3.58 -6.38 2.98
CA ASN A 72 -4.83 -5.69 3.30
C ASN A 72 -5.42 -5.11 2.03
N PHE A 73 -6.70 -5.36 1.80
CA PHE A 73 -7.40 -4.92 0.61
C PHE A 73 -8.76 -4.32 0.99
N ASP A 74 -9.18 -3.33 0.21
CA ASP A 74 -10.52 -2.73 0.23
C ASP A 74 -10.86 -2.41 -1.24
N VAL A 75 -11.75 -3.21 -1.81
CA VAL A 75 -12.11 -3.17 -3.24
C VAL A 75 -13.63 -3.11 -3.37
N THR A 76 -14.10 -2.24 -4.24
CA THR A 76 -15.53 -2.02 -4.50
C THR A 76 -15.88 -2.43 -5.92
N PHE A 77 -16.90 -3.28 -6.04
CA PHE A 77 -17.48 -3.77 -7.28
C PHE A 77 -18.91 -3.22 -7.41
N PRO A 78 -19.14 -2.11 -8.12
CA PRO A 78 -20.45 -1.45 -8.19
C PRO A 78 -21.55 -2.27 -8.88
N ALA A 79 -21.19 -3.26 -9.69
CA ALA A 79 -22.14 -4.02 -10.51
C ALA A 79 -22.12 -5.55 -10.21
N ILE A 80 -21.50 -5.95 -9.09
CA ILE A 80 -21.44 -7.35 -8.66
C ILE A 80 -22.08 -7.47 -7.27
N PRO A 81 -23.15 -8.27 -7.10
CA PRO A 81 -23.75 -8.58 -5.82
C PRO A 81 -22.78 -9.25 -4.83
N CYS A 82 -22.86 -8.91 -3.55
CA CYS A 82 -21.99 -9.50 -2.52
C CYS A 82 -22.15 -11.01 -2.35
N SER A 83 -23.37 -11.53 -2.55
CA SER A 83 -23.62 -12.98 -2.49
C SER A 83 -22.97 -13.75 -3.63
N LEU A 84 -22.64 -13.07 -4.74
CA LEU A 84 -22.02 -13.66 -5.92
C LEU A 84 -20.49 -13.51 -5.93
N LEU A 85 -19.95 -12.44 -5.33
CA LEU A 85 -18.50 -12.18 -5.31
C LEU A 85 -17.74 -13.18 -4.44
N SER A 86 -16.79 -13.93 -5.01
CA SER A 86 -15.79 -14.70 -4.26
C SER A 86 -14.43 -14.04 -4.25
N LEU A 87 -13.66 -14.35 -3.21
CA LEU A 87 -12.26 -14.01 -3.07
C LEU A 87 -11.49 -15.30 -2.86
N ASP A 88 -10.44 -15.48 -3.65
CA ASP A 88 -9.63 -16.68 -3.66
C ASP A 88 -8.15 -16.31 -3.75
N ALA A 89 -7.32 -16.94 -2.92
CA ALA A 89 -5.88 -16.77 -2.93
C ALA A 89 -5.17 -18.11 -3.17
N MET A 90 -4.13 -18.09 -4.00
CA MET A 90 -3.33 -19.26 -4.34
C MET A 90 -1.86 -18.88 -4.43
N ASP A 91 -1.00 -19.69 -3.81
CA ASP A 91 0.45 -19.54 -3.93
C ASP A 91 1.02 -20.43 -5.05
N ILE A 92 2.31 -20.25 -5.36
CA ILE A 92 3.02 -21.12 -6.33
C ILE A 92 3.08 -22.60 -5.92
N SER A 93 2.89 -22.91 -4.64
CA SER A 93 2.86 -24.29 -4.12
C SER A 93 1.52 -24.96 -4.40
N GLY A 94 0.52 -24.20 -4.84
CA GLY A 94 -0.86 -24.65 -4.99
C GLY A 94 -1.60 -24.83 -3.66
N GLU A 95 -1.03 -24.32 -2.56
CA GLU A 95 -1.71 -24.27 -1.28
C GLU A 95 -2.87 -23.27 -1.37
N ARG A 96 -4.04 -23.72 -0.93
CA ARG A 96 -5.24 -22.89 -0.85
C ARG A 96 -5.44 -22.50 0.60
N HIS A 97 -5.39 -21.22 0.88
CA HIS A 97 -5.79 -20.71 2.17
C HIS A 97 -7.33 -20.73 2.22
N LEU A 98 -7.91 -21.85 2.67
CA LEU A 98 -9.37 -22.00 2.84
C LEU A 98 -9.87 -21.32 4.14
N ASP A 99 -8.94 -20.92 5.01
CA ASP A 99 -9.21 -20.36 6.35
C ASP A 99 -9.28 -18.82 6.38
N ILE A 100 -9.30 -18.20 5.21
CA ILE A 100 -9.30 -16.74 5.01
C ILE A 100 -10.56 -16.05 5.58
N ARG A 101 -11.64 -16.80 5.86
CA ARG A 101 -12.98 -16.23 6.07
C ARG A 101 -13.12 -15.33 7.29
N HIS A 102 -12.26 -15.49 8.31
CA HIS A 102 -12.45 -14.84 9.61
C HIS A 102 -12.25 -13.31 9.59
N ASP A 103 -11.46 -12.79 8.63
CA ASP A 103 -11.12 -11.35 8.54
C ASP A 103 -11.62 -10.66 7.25
N ILE A 104 -12.52 -11.30 6.49
CA ILE A 104 -13.17 -10.68 5.32
C ILE A 104 -14.56 -10.18 5.67
N PHE A 105 -14.84 -8.94 5.30
CA PHE A 105 -16.13 -8.30 5.43
C PHE A 105 -16.65 -7.85 4.06
N LYS A 106 -17.92 -8.15 3.79
CA LYS A 106 -18.64 -7.72 2.58
C LYS A 106 -19.72 -6.72 2.96
N LYS A 107 -19.70 -5.56 2.32
CA LYS A 107 -20.68 -4.50 2.49
C LYS A 107 -21.50 -4.39 1.20
N ARG A 108 -22.80 -4.61 1.30
CA ARG A 108 -23.73 -4.36 0.20
C ARG A 108 -23.82 -2.85 -0.01
N ILE A 109 -23.68 -2.42 -1.25
CA ILE A 109 -23.75 -1.01 -1.63
C ILE A 109 -24.85 -0.79 -2.66
N ASP A 110 -25.53 0.34 -2.55
CA ASP A 110 -26.48 0.78 -3.57
C ASP A 110 -25.75 1.29 -4.83
N SER A 111 -26.52 1.60 -5.87
CA SER A 111 -26.02 2.17 -7.13
C SER A 111 -25.34 3.55 -6.98
N HIS A 112 -25.51 4.23 -5.84
CA HIS A 112 -24.90 5.50 -5.52
C HIS A 112 -23.66 5.35 -4.61
N GLY A 113 -23.33 4.12 -4.19
CA GLY A 113 -22.19 3.81 -3.31
C GLY A 113 -22.48 3.93 -1.81
N ASN A 114 -23.74 4.07 -1.38
CA ASN A 114 -24.11 4.06 0.03
C ASN A 114 -24.20 2.62 0.56
N VAL A 115 -23.78 2.42 1.81
CA VAL A 115 -23.81 1.10 2.45
C VAL A 115 -25.24 0.76 2.88
N ILE A 116 -25.76 -0.36 2.37
CA ILE A 116 -27.07 -0.91 2.74
C ILE A 116 -26.92 -1.81 3.97
N GLU A 117 -25.97 -2.74 3.93
CA GLU A 117 -25.80 -3.78 4.94
C GLU A 117 -24.33 -4.21 5.03
N VAL A 118 -23.83 -4.45 6.25
CA VAL A 118 -22.50 -5.01 6.50
C VAL A 118 -22.66 -6.45 6.97
N ARG A 119 -22.15 -7.41 6.20
CA ARG A 119 -22.13 -8.84 6.58
C ARG A 119 -20.68 -9.29 6.79
N GLN A 120 -20.40 -9.84 7.97
CA GLN A 120 -19.23 -10.69 8.19
C GLN A 120 -19.59 -12.10 7.69
N GLU A 121 -18.67 -12.81 7.03
CA GLU A 121 -18.91 -14.22 6.67
C GLU A 121 -18.92 -15.10 7.94
N GLY A 122 -20.05 -15.07 8.65
CA GLY A 122 -20.37 -16.00 9.73
C GLY A 122 -21.27 -17.11 9.19
N ILE A 123 -20.80 -18.36 9.29
CA ILE A 123 -21.60 -19.56 8.99
C ILE A 123 -22.80 -19.58 9.93
N GLY A 124 -24.00 -19.44 9.38
CA GLY A 124 -25.23 -19.51 10.16
C GLY A 124 -26.46 -19.34 9.29
N ALA A 125 -27.02 -20.46 8.83
CA ALA A 125 -28.40 -20.47 8.35
C ALA A 125 -29.33 -19.97 9.49
N PRO A 126 -30.46 -19.33 9.17
CA PRO A 126 -31.45 -18.97 10.18
C PRO A 126 -31.82 -20.22 11.01
N LYS A 127 -31.81 -20.10 12.35
CA LYS A 127 -32.21 -21.18 13.25
C LYS A 127 -33.70 -21.47 13.05
N ILE A 128 -34.01 -22.64 12.48
CA ILE A 128 -35.37 -23.13 12.34
C ILE A 128 -35.63 -24.17 13.44
N GLU A 129 -36.84 -24.15 13.98
CA GLU A 129 -37.33 -25.21 14.86
C GLU A 129 -37.61 -26.48 14.02
N LYS A 130 -36.81 -27.52 14.24
CA LYS A 130 -36.96 -28.88 13.69
C LYS A 130 -36.65 -29.10 12.19
N PRO A 131 -35.43 -28.81 11.69
CA PRO A 131 -35.02 -29.11 10.32
C PRO A 131 -35.04 -30.62 9.99
N LEU A 132 -35.17 -30.96 8.70
CA LEU A 132 -35.16 -32.34 8.20
C LEU A 132 -33.73 -32.92 8.25
N GLN A 133 -33.60 -34.09 8.86
CA GLN A 133 -32.31 -34.78 9.04
C GLN A 133 -32.06 -35.80 7.93
N ARG A 134 -30.80 -36.22 7.77
CA ARG A 134 -30.37 -37.22 6.77
C ARG A 134 -31.18 -38.53 6.81
N HIS A 135 -31.68 -38.94 7.97
CA HIS A 135 -32.47 -40.16 8.15
C HIS A 135 -33.99 -39.98 7.91
N GLY A 136 -34.43 -38.80 7.44
CA GLY A 136 -35.84 -38.52 7.13
C GLY A 136 -36.70 -38.09 8.33
N GLY A 137 -36.11 -37.93 9.51
CA GLY A 137 -36.75 -37.40 10.73
C GLY A 137 -36.60 -35.88 10.86
N ARG A 138 -37.37 -35.25 11.75
CA ARG A 138 -37.21 -33.83 12.11
C ARG A 138 -36.40 -33.71 13.40
N LEU A 139 -35.56 -32.69 13.53
CA LEU A 139 -34.70 -32.49 14.70
C LEU A 139 -35.49 -32.51 16.02
N GLU A 140 -35.11 -33.39 16.94
CA GLU A 140 -35.62 -33.42 18.31
C GLU A 140 -34.75 -32.56 19.26
N GLN A 141 -35.25 -32.26 20.47
CA GLN A 141 -34.66 -31.25 21.37
C GLN A 141 -33.22 -31.58 21.84
N ASP A 142 -32.76 -32.82 21.69
CA ASP A 142 -31.44 -33.29 22.15
C ASP A 142 -30.53 -33.79 21.00
N GLU A 143 -30.92 -33.60 19.73
CA GLU A 143 -30.15 -34.07 18.58
C GLU A 143 -29.34 -32.94 17.91
N LYS A 144 -28.11 -33.27 17.48
CA LYS A 144 -27.29 -32.36 16.67
C LYS A 144 -27.77 -32.45 15.22
N TYR A 145 -28.09 -31.30 14.63
CA TYR A 145 -28.52 -31.25 13.24
C TYR A 145 -27.45 -31.82 12.29
N CYS A 146 -27.87 -32.79 11.47
CA CYS A 146 -27.09 -33.40 10.41
C CYS A 146 -27.92 -33.45 9.13
N GLY A 147 -27.67 -32.51 8.21
CA GLY A 147 -28.30 -32.49 6.90
C GLY A 147 -27.68 -33.49 5.92
N SER A 148 -28.44 -33.93 4.91
CA SER A 148 -27.93 -34.81 3.85
C SER A 148 -27.07 -34.04 2.85
N CYS A 149 -25.99 -34.66 2.38
CA CYS A 149 -25.20 -34.18 1.25
C CYS A 149 -25.68 -34.77 -0.08
N TYR A 150 -26.92 -35.30 -0.15
CA TYR A 150 -27.55 -35.81 -1.38
C TYR A 150 -26.70 -36.83 -2.16
N GLY A 151 -26.03 -37.74 -1.45
CA GLY A 151 -25.18 -38.77 -2.04
C GLY A 151 -23.74 -38.32 -2.29
N ALA A 152 -23.37 -37.09 -1.91
CA ALA A 152 -22.01 -36.57 -1.98
C ALA A 152 -21.18 -36.76 -0.71
N GLU A 153 -21.70 -37.50 0.28
CA GLU A 153 -20.96 -37.88 1.48
C GLU A 153 -19.71 -38.73 1.12
N MET A 154 -18.58 -38.51 1.82
CA MET A 154 -17.37 -39.34 1.70
C MET A 154 -17.31 -40.41 2.79
N SER A 155 -17.87 -40.12 3.96
CA SER A 155 -18.02 -41.04 5.08
C SER A 155 -19.45 -41.08 5.58
N ASP A 156 -19.83 -42.13 6.33
CA ASP A 156 -21.16 -42.23 6.91
C ASP A 156 -21.42 -41.19 8.01
N ASP A 157 -20.39 -40.55 8.54
CA ASP A 157 -20.49 -39.49 9.55
C ASP A 157 -20.51 -38.07 8.94
N ASP A 158 -20.35 -37.94 7.62
CA ASP A 158 -20.38 -36.64 6.95
C ASP A 158 -21.82 -36.07 6.91
N CYS A 159 -21.95 -34.82 7.35
CA CYS A 159 -23.19 -34.06 7.35
C CYS A 159 -22.99 -32.75 6.57
N CYS A 160 -24.00 -32.35 5.79
CA CYS A 160 -24.02 -31.06 5.12
C CYS A 160 -25.15 -30.20 5.70
N ASN A 161 -24.79 -29.23 6.52
CA ASN A 161 -25.73 -28.43 7.29
C ASN A 161 -26.10 -27.12 6.59
N SER A 162 -25.28 -26.65 5.66
CA SER A 162 -25.52 -25.46 4.84
C SER A 162 -25.57 -25.79 3.35
N CYS A 163 -26.19 -24.90 2.55
CA CYS A 163 -26.17 -25.02 1.09
C CYS A 163 -24.73 -25.05 0.56
N GLU A 164 -23.86 -24.29 1.22
CA GLU A 164 -22.44 -24.25 0.90
C GLU A 164 -21.75 -25.59 1.14
N GLU A 165 -21.99 -26.24 2.27
CA GLU A 165 -21.44 -27.58 2.56
C GLU A 165 -21.89 -28.63 1.54
N VAL A 166 -23.17 -28.62 1.13
CA VAL A 166 -23.68 -29.53 0.08
C VAL A 166 -22.93 -29.30 -1.23
N ARG A 167 -22.75 -28.02 -1.62
CA ARG A 167 -22.04 -27.66 -2.85
C ARG A 167 -20.56 -28.00 -2.79
N GLU A 168 -19.93 -27.88 -1.63
CA GLU A 168 -18.55 -28.33 -1.42
C GLU A 168 -18.41 -29.85 -1.52
N ALA A 169 -19.35 -30.61 -0.96
CA ALA A 169 -19.36 -32.06 -1.07
C ALA A 169 -19.51 -32.50 -2.54
N TYR A 170 -20.43 -31.88 -3.28
CA TYR A 170 -20.60 -32.12 -4.73
C TYR A 170 -19.30 -31.82 -5.48
N ARG A 171 -18.65 -30.70 -5.18
CA ARG A 171 -17.35 -30.33 -5.76
C ARG A 171 -16.26 -31.35 -5.47
N ARG A 172 -16.19 -31.93 -4.26
CA ARG A 172 -15.22 -32.99 -3.93
C ARG A 172 -15.41 -34.23 -4.81
N LYS A 173 -16.66 -34.53 -5.20
CA LYS A 173 -16.99 -35.61 -6.15
C LYS A 173 -16.94 -35.21 -7.62
N GLY A 174 -16.68 -33.94 -7.93
CA GLY A 174 -16.71 -33.41 -9.31
C GLY A 174 -18.12 -33.31 -9.90
N TRP A 175 -19.15 -33.21 -9.05
CA TRP A 175 -20.54 -33.05 -9.48
C TRP A 175 -20.93 -31.58 -9.56
N GLY A 176 -21.73 -31.27 -10.59
CA GLY A 176 -22.39 -29.99 -10.77
C GLY A 176 -23.69 -29.86 -9.98
N MET A 177 -24.01 -28.65 -9.53
CA MET A 177 -25.29 -28.37 -8.87
C MET A 177 -26.28 -27.84 -9.91
N THR A 178 -27.05 -28.74 -10.51
CA THR A 178 -27.95 -28.41 -11.63
C THR A 178 -29.24 -27.73 -11.20
N ASN A 179 -29.79 -28.05 -10.02
CA ASN A 179 -31.02 -27.45 -9.51
C ASN A 179 -30.97 -27.23 -7.99
N PRO A 180 -30.57 -26.03 -7.53
CA PRO A 180 -30.48 -25.69 -6.11
C PRO A 180 -31.82 -25.79 -5.36
N ASP A 181 -32.94 -25.67 -6.07
CA ASP A 181 -34.29 -25.68 -5.48
C ASP A 181 -34.71 -27.04 -4.89
N PHE A 182 -34.07 -28.15 -5.29
CA PHE A 182 -34.31 -29.48 -4.72
C PHE A 182 -33.48 -29.75 -3.46
N ILE A 183 -32.55 -28.85 -3.11
CA ILE A 183 -31.70 -28.96 -1.94
C ILE A 183 -32.34 -28.15 -0.81
N ASP A 184 -32.76 -28.82 0.25
CA ASP A 184 -33.50 -28.23 1.37
C ASP A 184 -32.68 -27.11 2.02
N GLN A 185 -31.37 -27.33 2.20
CA GLN A 185 -30.44 -26.35 2.75
C GLN A 185 -30.38 -25.08 1.88
N CYS A 186 -30.36 -25.22 0.55
CA CYS A 186 -30.30 -24.10 -0.40
C CYS A 186 -31.62 -23.34 -0.49
N LYS A 187 -32.74 -24.06 -0.53
CA LYS A 187 -34.09 -23.49 -0.51
C LYS A 187 -34.36 -22.73 0.79
N ARG A 188 -33.96 -23.32 1.93
CA ARG A 188 -34.05 -22.71 3.26
C ARG A 188 -33.24 -21.43 3.36
N GLU A 189 -32.03 -21.43 2.81
CA GLU A 189 -31.13 -20.28 2.87
C GLU A 189 -31.51 -19.17 1.88
N GLY A 190 -32.46 -19.44 0.98
CA GLY A 190 -33.01 -18.46 0.04
C GLY A 190 -31.95 -17.89 -0.89
N PHE A 191 -30.91 -18.66 -1.24
CA PHE A 191 -29.74 -18.17 -1.97
C PHE A 191 -30.11 -17.49 -3.30
N ILE A 192 -31.00 -18.11 -4.08
CA ILE A 192 -31.49 -17.56 -5.35
C ILE A 192 -32.32 -16.30 -5.14
N GLN A 193 -33.13 -16.24 -4.07
CA GLN A 193 -33.92 -15.05 -3.74
C GLN A 193 -33.02 -13.89 -3.32
N LYS A 194 -31.98 -14.16 -2.52
CA LYS A 194 -30.97 -13.17 -2.12
C LYS A 194 -30.25 -12.55 -3.32
N ILE A 195 -29.88 -13.36 -4.31
CA ILE A 195 -29.23 -12.85 -5.53
C ILE A 195 -30.19 -11.93 -6.29
N LYS A 196 -31.48 -12.28 -6.38
CA LYS A 196 -32.49 -11.43 -7.03
C LYS A 196 -32.77 -10.14 -6.26
N ASP A 197 -32.77 -10.21 -4.93
CA ASP A 197 -32.98 -9.04 -4.06
C ASP A 197 -31.76 -8.10 -4.08
N GLU A 198 -30.58 -8.63 -4.40
CA GLU A 198 -29.31 -7.89 -4.57
C GLU A 198 -29.10 -7.43 -6.04
N ASP A 199 -30.09 -7.60 -6.93
CA ASP A 199 -29.98 -7.18 -8.32
C ASP A 199 -29.88 -5.65 -8.44
N GLY A 200 -28.93 -5.17 -9.24
CA GLY A 200 -28.58 -3.74 -9.33
C GLY A 200 -27.81 -3.17 -8.14
N GLU A 201 -27.45 -3.98 -7.15
CA GLU A 201 -26.53 -3.61 -6.06
C GLU A 201 -25.07 -3.94 -6.42
N GLY A 202 -24.16 -3.30 -5.69
CA GLY A 202 -22.73 -3.61 -5.70
C GLY A 202 -22.25 -4.22 -4.39
N CYS A 203 -20.95 -4.56 -4.38
CA CYS A 203 -20.28 -5.07 -3.20
C CYS A 203 -18.96 -4.35 -2.93
N ASN A 204 -18.78 -3.88 -1.70
CA ASN A 204 -17.48 -3.52 -1.17
C ASN A 204 -16.93 -4.69 -0.33
N ILE A 205 -15.80 -5.24 -0.73
CA ILE A 205 -15.11 -6.31 -0.01
C ILE A 205 -13.81 -5.76 0.58
N HIS A 206 -13.63 -5.92 1.88
CA HIS A 206 -12.43 -5.47 2.57
C HIS A 206 -12.02 -6.48 3.65
N GLY A 207 -10.72 -6.57 3.91
CA GLY A 207 -10.17 -7.51 4.87
C GLY A 207 -8.66 -7.61 4.78
N SER A 208 -8.13 -8.58 5.53
CA SER A 208 -6.71 -8.92 5.54
C SER A 208 -6.50 -10.39 5.23
N LEU A 209 -5.50 -10.68 4.39
CA LEU A 209 -5.03 -12.04 4.09
C LEU A 209 -3.64 -12.22 4.67
N GLU A 210 -3.44 -13.30 5.41
CA GLU A 210 -2.11 -13.76 5.77
C GLU A 210 -1.72 -14.91 4.83
N VAL A 211 -0.75 -14.65 3.95
CA VAL A 211 -0.28 -15.63 2.95
C VAL A 211 1.20 -15.93 3.11
N ASN A 212 1.65 -17.06 2.57
CA ASN A 212 3.07 -17.35 2.51
C ASN A 212 3.82 -16.25 1.74
N LYS A 213 5.00 -15.82 2.23
CA LYS A 213 5.90 -14.88 1.53
C LYS A 213 6.60 -15.58 0.35
N VAL A 214 5.81 -15.93 -0.65
CA VAL A 214 6.18 -16.47 -1.96
C VAL A 214 5.34 -15.79 -3.04
N ALA A 215 5.67 -15.98 -4.31
CA ALA A 215 4.81 -15.51 -5.39
C ALA A 215 3.43 -16.19 -5.32
N GLY A 216 2.39 -15.46 -5.69
CA GLY A 216 1.02 -15.95 -5.63
C GLY A 216 0.04 -15.06 -6.38
N SER A 217 -1.24 -15.35 -6.21
CA SER A 217 -2.32 -14.60 -6.82
C SER A 217 -3.52 -14.51 -5.89
N VAL A 218 -4.18 -13.35 -5.93
CA VAL A 218 -5.47 -13.10 -5.29
C VAL A 218 -6.45 -12.75 -6.39
N HIS A 219 -7.60 -13.41 -6.47
CA HIS A 219 -8.59 -13.12 -7.50
C HIS A 219 -9.98 -12.92 -6.93
N PHE A 220 -10.69 -11.98 -7.53
CA PHE A 220 -12.07 -11.63 -7.28
C PHE A 220 -12.89 -12.00 -8.51
N ALA A 221 -13.84 -12.91 -8.36
CA ALA A 221 -14.65 -13.39 -9.47
C ALA A 221 -16.12 -13.52 -9.05
N PRO A 222 -17.08 -13.31 -9.98
CA PRO A 222 -18.46 -13.68 -9.77
C PRO A 222 -18.60 -15.21 -9.81
N GLY A 223 -19.41 -15.75 -8.89
CA GLY A 223 -19.47 -17.18 -8.62
C GLY A 223 -18.46 -17.57 -7.53
N LYS A 224 -18.34 -18.85 -7.20
CA LYS A 224 -17.25 -19.32 -6.33
C LYS A 224 -16.22 -20.06 -7.16
N SER A 225 -14.94 -19.72 -6.99
CA SER A 225 -13.74 -20.40 -7.50
C SER A 225 -13.97 -21.71 -8.25
N PHE A 226 -14.18 -21.58 -9.56
CA PHE A 226 -14.25 -22.70 -10.50
C PHE A 226 -12.84 -23.02 -10.98
N HIS A 227 -12.11 -23.84 -10.24
CA HIS A 227 -10.84 -24.40 -10.71
C HIS A 227 -10.74 -25.89 -10.42
N GLN A 228 -11.46 -26.68 -11.23
CA GLN A 228 -11.18 -28.09 -11.48
C GLN A 228 -11.13 -28.31 -13.00
N SER A 229 -10.11 -29.04 -13.43
CA SER A 229 -9.74 -29.34 -14.82
C SER A 229 -10.68 -30.34 -15.53
N ASN A 230 -11.90 -30.55 -15.05
CA ASN A 230 -12.89 -31.43 -15.68
C ASN A 230 -14.32 -30.96 -15.38
N ILE A 231 -14.70 -29.77 -15.86
CA ILE A 231 -16.07 -29.28 -15.76
C ILE A 231 -16.81 -29.61 -17.06
N HIS A 232 -17.92 -30.35 -16.93
CA HIS A 232 -18.89 -30.57 -18.00
C HIS A 232 -19.58 -29.25 -18.37
N MET A 233 -19.76 -29.04 -19.68
CA MET A 233 -20.37 -27.86 -20.34
C MET A 233 -21.70 -27.34 -19.73
N GLN A 234 -22.38 -28.09 -18.86
CA GLN A 234 -23.69 -27.75 -18.29
C GLN A 234 -23.63 -26.95 -16.98
N ASP A 235 -22.53 -27.00 -16.21
CA ASP A 235 -22.37 -26.14 -15.03
C ASP A 235 -22.06 -24.68 -15.39
N LEU A 236 -21.50 -24.46 -16.58
CA LEU A 236 -21.31 -23.12 -17.15
C LEU A 236 -22.67 -22.48 -17.45
N LEU A 237 -23.61 -23.24 -18.00
CA LEU A 237 -24.90 -22.75 -18.51
C LEU A 237 -25.86 -22.24 -17.44
N ALA A 238 -25.75 -22.68 -16.18
CA ALA A 238 -26.63 -22.22 -15.11
C ALA A 238 -26.33 -20.79 -14.63
N PHE A 239 -25.13 -20.27 -14.90
CA PHE A 239 -24.72 -18.88 -14.60
C PHE A 239 -24.44 -18.04 -15.86
N GLN A 240 -24.54 -18.65 -17.05
CA GLN A 240 -24.20 -18.05 -18.35
C GLN A 240 -25.39 -17.38 -19.03
N LEU A 241 -26.02 -16.40 -18.38
CA LEU A 241 -26.93 -15.51 -19.11
C LEU A 241 -26.66 -14.01 -18.98
N ASP A 242 -25.85 -13.55 -18.03
CA ASP A 242 -25.53 -12.13 -17.97
C ASP A 242 -24.02 -11.86 -18.06
N THR A 243 -23.68 -10.96 -18.97
CA THR A 243 -22.39 -10.30 -19.09
C THR A 243 -22.10 -9.56 -17.78
N HIS A 244 -21.33 -10.17 -16.88
CA HIS A 244 -21.06 -9.57 -15.59
C HIS A 244 -20.07 -8.41 -15.76
N ASN A 245 -20.49 -7.25 -15.29
CA ASN A 245 -19.66 -6.05 -15.31
C ASN A 245 -18.66 -6.09 -14.14
N ILE A 246 -17.39 -6.34 -14.45
CA ILE A 246 -16.23 -6.38 -13.55
C ILE A 246 -15.59 -5.00 -13.36
N SER A 247 -16.32 -3.91 -13.62
CA SER A 247 -15.92 -2.57 -13.17
C SER A 247 -15.65 -2.60 -11.67
N HIS A 248 -14.57 -1.96 -11.25
CA HIS A 248 -14.16 -1.99 -9.87
C HIS A 248 -13.35 -0.76 -9.49
N ARG A 249 -13.31 -0.48 -8.19
CA ARG A 249 -12.52 0.58 -7.58
C ARG A 249 -11.72 -0.01 -6.44
N ILE A 250 -10.41 0.15 -6.50
CA ILE A 250 -9.50 -0.22 -5.43
C ILE A 250 -9.44 0.97 -4.49
N ASN A 251 -10.07 0.86 -3.32
CA ASN A 251 -10.03 1.92 -2.32
C ASN A 251 -8.67 1.92 -1.62
N ARG A 252 -8.19 0.72 -1.26
CA ARG A 252 -6.91 0.54 -0.59
C ARG A 252 -6.33 -0.84 -0.90
N LEU A 253 -5.03 -0.90 -1.20
CA LEU A 253 -4.30 -2.15 -1.29
C LEU A 253 -2.90 -1.97 -0.68
N THR A 254 -2.59 -2.74 0.36
CA THR A 254 -1.32 -2.64 1.09
C THR A 254 -0.72 -4.00 1.38
N PHE A 255 0.61 -4.07 1.37
CA PHE A 255 1.38 -5.26 1.70
C PHE A 255 2.20 -5.02 2.97
N GLY A 256 1.67 -5.43 4.12
CA GLY A 256 2.24 -5.18 5.45
C GLY A 256 1.79 -3.86 6.08
N ASP A 257 2.58 -3.37 7.04
CA ASP A 257 2.22 -2.23 7.88
C ASP A 257 2.46 -0.87 7.21
N TYR A 258 1.75 0.16 7.66
CA TYR A 258 2.02 1.53 7.20
C TYR A 258 3.37 2.05 7.72
N PHE A 259 4.10 2.79 6.88
CA PHE A 259 5.25 3.58 7.30
C PHE A 259 5.21 5.00 6.68
N PRO A 260 5.82 6.01 7.34
CA PRO A 260 5.78 7.38 6.85
C PRO A 260 6.39 7.52 5.44
N GLY A 261 5.66 8.19 4.54
CA GLY A 261 6.09 8.43 3.16
C GLY A 261 5.79 7.29 2.17
N VAL A 262 5.17 6.19 2.61
CA VAL A 262 4.69 5.15 1.69
C VAL A 262 3.57 5.69 0.78
N VAL A 263 3.66 5.38 -0.51
CA VAL A 263 2.63 5.69 -1.50
C VAL A 263 2.29 4.40 -2.23
N ASN A 264 1.05 3.93 -2.13
CA ASN A 264 0.58 2.74 -2.83
C ASN A 264 0.01 3.13 -4.20
N PRO A 265 0.50 2.57 -5.31
CA PRO A 265 0.05 2.95 -6.66
C PRO A 265 -1.44 2.69 -6.96
N LEU A 266 -2.07 1.74 -6.27
CA LEU A 266 -3.44 1.31 -6.53
C LEU A 266 -4.49 1.95 -5.60
N ASP A 267 -4.07 2.78 -4.63
CA ASP A 267 -5.03 3.41 -3.71
C ASP A 267 -5.88 4.46 -4.47
N GLY A 268 -7.19 4.25 -4.49
CA GLY A 268 -8.17 5.11 -5.15
C GLY A 268 -8.33 4.91 -6.66
N VAL A 269 -7.67 3.92 -7.25
CA VAL A 269 -7.76 3.63 -8.69
C VAL A 269 -9.12 3.02 -9.04
N GLN A 270 -9.73 3.47 -10.13
CA GLN A 270 -10.99 2.94 -10.64
C GLN A 270 -10.83 2.50 -12.09
N TRP A 271 -11.46 1.37 -12.44
CA TRP A 271 -11.53 0.88 -13.80
C TRP A 271 -12.98 0.54 -14.15
N VAL A 272 -13.39 0.97 -15.34
CA VAL A 272 -14.75 0.75 -15.86
C VAL A 272 -14.64 -0.13 -17.10
N GLN A 273 -15.45 -1.18 -17.13
CA GLN A 273 -15.48 -2.13 -18.23
C GLN A 273 -16.22 -1.56 -19.45
N GLU A 274 -15.58 -1.61 -20.62
CA GLU A 274 -16.17 -1.18 -21.89
C GLU A 274 -16.72 -2.35 -22.73
N THR A 275 -16.07 -3.52 -22.72
CA THR A 275 -16.48 -4.69 -23.51
C THR A 275 -17.30 -5.67 -22.70
N SER A 276 -18.14 -6.48 -23.33
CA SER A 276 -19.16 -7.27 -22.63
C SER A 276 -18.63 -8.41 -21.77
N ASN A 277 -17.36 -8.80 -21.87
CA ASN A 277 -16.72 -9.81 -21.01
C ASN A 277 -15.19 -9.71 -21.08
N GLY A 278 -14.51 -9.87 -19.95
CA GLY A 278 -13.05 -9.91 -19.93
C GLY A 278 -12.46 -10.15 -18.55
N VAL A 279 -11.14 -10.22 -18.52
CA VAL A 279 -10.34 -10.42 -17.30
C VAL A 279 -9.43 -9.22 -17.13
N TYR A 280 -9.47 -8.61 -15.94
CA TYR A 280 -8.54 -7.55 -15.56
C TYR A 280 -7.43 -8.12 -14.69
N GLN A 281 -6.17 -7.89 -15.07
CA GLN A 281 -5.01 -8.48 -14.40
C GLN A 281 -4.05 -7.38 -13.94
N TYR A 282 -3.78 -7.35 -12.64
CA TYR A 282 -2.74 -6.55 -12.00
C TYR A 282 -1.52 -7.43 -11.74
N PHE A 283 -0.37 -7.04 -12.26
CA PHE A 283 0.92 -7.67 -11.98
C PHE A 283 1.69 -6.78 -11.01
N ILE A 284 1.78 -7.22 -9.76
CA ILE A 284 2.34 -6.51 -8.64
C ILE A 284 3.74 -7.04 -8.34
N LYS A 285 4.73 -6.16 -8.29
CA LYS A 285 6.07 -6.51 -7.81
C LYS A 285 6.28 -5.94 -6.41
N VAL A 286 6.26 -6.81 -5.40
CA VAL A 286 6.37 -6.46 -3.99
C VAL A 286 7.84 -6.33 -3.59
N VAL A 287 8.22 -5.20 -3.00
CA VAL A 287 9.58 -4.85 -2.59
C VAL A 287 9.65 -4.75 -1.07
N PRO A 288 10.30 -5.70 -0.38
CA PRO A 288 10.51 -5.62 1.06
C PRO A 288 11.18 -4.31 1.46
N THR A 289 10.64 -3.66 2.50
CA THR A 289 11.08 -2.34 2.94
C THR A 289 11.23 -2.30 4.46
N ILE A 290 12.37 -1.84 4.95
CA ILE A 290 12.61 -1.62 6.38
C ILE A 290 12.73 -0.12 6.61
N TYR A 291 11.86 0.42 7.45
CA TYR A 291 11.93 1.81 7.88
C TYR A 291 12.44 1.88 9.33
N THR A 292 13.42 2.73 9.59
CA THR A 292 13.99 2.95 10.93
C THR A 292 13.82 4.42 11.32
N ASP A 293 13.00 4.67 12.34
CA ASP A 293 12.77 5.99 12.95
C ASP A 293 14.06 6.50 13.64
N ILE A 294 14.15 7.81 13.90
CA ILE A 294 15.24 8.45 14.66
C ILE A 294 15.41 7.86 16.07
N ARG A 295 14.35 7.28 16.64
CA ARG A 295 14.36 6.59 17.94
C ARG A 295 14.91 5.16 17.86
N GLY A 296 15.22 4.66 16.67
CA GLY A 296 15.66 3.29 16.43
C GLY A 296 14.52 2.27 16.33
N HIS A 297 13.26 2.71 16.29
CA HIS A 297 12.13 1.82 16.05
C HIS A 297 12.13 1.37 14.59
N THR A 298 12.14 0.05 14.37
CA THR A 298 12.14 -0.55 13.03
C THR A 298 10.75 -1.06 12.65
N ILE A 299 10.29 -0.70 11.46
CA ILE A 299 9.03 -1.18 10.86
C ILE A 299 9.41 -2.00 9.63
N GLN A 300 8.97 -3.25 9.59
CA GLN A 300 9.13 -4.13 8.44
C GLN A 300 7.83 -4.12 7.64
N SER A 301 7.90 -3.62 6.42
CA SER A 301 6.75 -3.51 5.53
C SER A 301 7.17 -3.78 4.09
N ASN A 302 6.29 -3.53 3.13
CA ASN A 302 6.57 -3.66 1.71
C ASN A 302 6.05 -2.45 0.96
N GLN A 303 6.76 -2.13 -0.12
CA GLN A 303 6.28 -1.26 -1.18
C GLN A 303 5.96 -2.14 -2.39
N PHE A 304 5.27 -1.59 -3.38
CA PHE A 304 5.07 -2.33 -4.63
C PHE A 304 4.97 -1.42 -5.83
N SER A 305 5.28 -1.98 -7.00
CA SER A 305 4.94 -1.42 -8.30
C SER A 305 3.90 -2.31 -8.98
N VAL A 306 3.16 -1.74 -9.93
CA VAL A 306 2.06 -2.43 -10.61
C VAL A 306 2.13 -2.22 -12.12
N THR A 307 1.76 -3.27 -12.86
CA THR A 307 1.46 -3.23 -14.29
C THR A 307 0.06 -3.79 -14.51
N GLU A 308 -0.72 -3.15 -15.37
CA GLU A 308 -2.12 -3.49 -15.60
C GLU A 308 -2.32 -4.08 -16.99
N HIS A 309 -3.18 -5.09 -17.10
CA HIS A 309 -3.47 -5.75 -18.36
C HIS A 309 -4.93 -6.21 -18.41
N PHE A 310 -5.67 -5.76 -19.42
CA PHE A 310 -7.03 -6.25 -19.70
C PHE A 310 -7.03 -7.25 -20.85
N LYS A 311 -7.73 -8.37 -20.70
CA LYS A 311 -7.97 -9.36 -21.75
C LYS A 311 -9.46 -9.48 -21.99
N SER A 312 -9.93 -9.03 -23.15
CA SER A 312 -11.32 -9.27 -23.56
C SER A 312 -11.51 -10.74 -23.90
N ALA A 313 -12.68 -11.29 -23.59
CA ALA A 313 -13.06 -12.63 -24.03
C ALA A 313 -13.32 -12.61 -25.55
N GLU A 314 -12.33 -12.98 -26.36
CA GLU A 314 -12.54 -13.13 -27.81
C GLU A 314 -13.40 -14.37 -28.10
N MET A 315 -14.37 -14.19 -29.00
CA MET A 315 -15.31 -15.21 -29.45
C MET A 315 -14.58 -16.35 -30.19
N GLY A 316 -14.16 -17.41 -29.49
CA GLY A 316 -13.66 -18.63 -30.13
C GLY A 316 -12.52 -19.39 -29.44
N ARG A 317 -11.90 -18.85 -28.39
CA ARG A 317 -10.98 -19.59 -27.51
C ARG A 317 -11.54 -19.57 -26.09
N PHE A 318 -11.45 -20.71 -25.40
CA PHE A 318 -11.84 -20.95 -23.99
C PHE A 318 -12.27 -19.68 -23.24
N GLN A 319 -13.57 -19.58 -22.90
CA GLN A 319 -14.12 -18.51 -22.08
C GLN A 319 -13.31 -18.41 -20.79
N SER A 320 -12.42 -17.42 -20.72
CA SER A 320 -11.75 -17.09 -19.48
C SER A 320 -12.82 -16.52 -18.55
N LEU A 321 -12.94 -17.09 -17.36
CA LEU A 321 -13.91 -16.64 -16.36
C LEU A 321 -13.68 -15.14 -16.10
N PRO A 322 -14.72 -14.29 -16.20
CA PRO A 322 -14.56 -12.86 -15.94
C PRO A 322 -14.15 -12.66 -14.49
N GLY A 323 -13.24 -11.72 -14.25
CA GLY A 323 -12.76 -11.44 -12.90
C GLY A 323 -11.58 -10.49 -12.86
N VAL A 324 -11.23 -10.08 -11.65
CA VAL A 324 -10.10 -9.20 -11.35
C VAL A 324 -9.04 -9.99 -10.61
N PHE A 325 -7.84 -10.07 -11.18
CA PHE A 325 -6.75 -10.90 -10.70
C PHE A 325 -5.56 -10.03 -10.30
N PHE A 326 -5.04 -10.24 -9.10
CA PHE A 326 -3.84 -9.62 -8.57
C PHE A 326 -2.75 -10.68 -8.46
N PHE A 327 -1.87 -10.73 -9.45
CA PHE A 327 -0.66 -11.55 -9.41
C PHE A 327 0.42 -10.78 -8.68
N TYR A 328 1.00 -11.34 -7.62
CA TYR A 328 2.08 -10.69 -6.88
C TYR A 328 3.33 -11.56 -6.85
N ASP A 329 4.48 -10.91 -7.01
CA ASP A 329 5.79 -11.55 -6.96
C ASP A 329 6.77 -10.70 -6.16
N LEU A 330 7.66 -11.37 -5.41
CA LEU A 330 8.60 -10.72 -4.51
C LEU A 330 9.87 -10.29 -5.24
N SER A 331 10.34 -9.10 -4.94
CA SER A 331 11.62 -8.59 -5.41
C SER A 331 12.78 -9.22 -4.63
N PRO A 332 13.88 -9.61 -5.30
CA PRO A 332 15.09 -10.05 -4.62
C PRO A 332 15.84 -8.89 -3.93
N ILE A 333 15.38 -7.65 -4.08
CA ILE A 333 15.98 -6.44 -3.53
C ILE A 333 15.09 -5.92 -2.40
N LYS A 334 15.72 -5.49 -1.31
CA LYS A 334 15.13 -4.84 -0.15
C LYS A 334 15.60 -3.39 -0.04
N VAL A 335 14.67 -2.52 0.31
CA VAL A 335 14.94 -1.09 0.55
C VAL A 335 15.01 -0.85 2.06
N THR A 336 16.02 -0.14 2.51
CA THR A 336 16.15 0.28 3.91
C THR A 336 16.14 1.80 3.97
N PHE A 337 15.14 2.37 4.64
CA PHE A 337 15.07 3.79 4.99
C PHE A 337 15.53 3.96 6.43
N LYS A 338 16.50 4.85 6.64
CA LYS A 338 16.99 5.20 7.98
C LYS A 338 16.92 6.69 8.17
N GLU A 339 16.17 7.13 9.17
CA GLU A 339 16.14 8.54 9.55
C GLU A 339 17.29 8.85 10.51
N GLU A 340 18.12 9.82 10.14
CA GLU A 340 19.23 10.28 10.95
C GLU A 340 19.26 11.81 10.98
N HIS A 341 19.88 12.36 12.03
CA HIS A 341 20.22 13.79 12.08
C HIS A 341 21.58 14.01 11.45
N ALA A 342 21.79 15.19 10.88
CA ALA A 342 23.11 15.61 10.45
C ALA A 342 24.08 15.59 11.66
N SER A 343 25.30 15.13 11.44
CA SER A 343 26.30 15.09 12.51
C SER A 343 26.60 16.50 13.04
N PHE A 344 26.83 16.63 14.34
CA PHE A 344 27.17 17.92 14.95
C PHE A 344 28.43 18.54 14.32
N LEU A 345 29.42 17.72 13.96
CA LEU A 345 30.63 18.19 13.28
C LEU A 345 30.32 18.82 11.92
N HIS A 346 29.41 18.21 11.14
CA HIS A 346 28.98 18.75 9.86
C HIS A 346 28.33 20.13 10.00
N PHE A 347 27.49 20.31 11.04
CA PHE A 347 26.89 21.62 11.35
C PHE A 347 27.95 22.67 11.71
N VAL A 348 28.91 22.34 12.58
CA VAL A 348 29.98 23.26 12.97
C VAL A 348 30.86 23.63 11.77
N THR A 349 31.21 22.68 10.92
CA THR A 349 32.00 22.96 9.70
C THR A 349 31.25 23.89 8.75
N ASN A 350 29.94 23.73 8.60
CA ASN A 350 29.11 24.61 7.77
C ASN A 350 29.05 26.04 8.33
N ILE A 351 28.93 26.21 9.65
CA ILE A 351 28.97 27.55 10.27
C ILE A 351 30.31 28.23 10.01
N CYS A 352 31.43 27.52 10.21
CA CYS A 352 32.76 28.04 9.92
C CYS A 352 32.90 28.46 8.45
N ALA A 353 32.35 27.67 7.53
CA ALA A 353 32.34 27.97 6.11
C ALA A 353 31.47 29.21 5.78
N ILE A 354 30.31 29.38 6.43
CA ILE A 354 29.46 30.57 6.25
C ILE A 354 30.18 31.83 6.72
N VAL A 355 30.75 31.81 7.93
CA VAL A 355 31.44 32.98 8.49
C VAL A 355 32.66 33.34 7.63
N GLY A 356 33.50 32.36 7.30
CA GLY A 356 34.67 32.58 6.44
C GLY A 356 34.31 33.01 5.01
N GLY A 357 33.31 32.37 4.41
CA GLY A 357 32.84 32.65 3.06
C GLY A 357 32.24 34.04 2.92
N VAL A 358 31.37 34.45 3.85
CA VAL A 358 30.78 35.79 3.81
C VAL A 358 31.85 36.86 4.07
N PHE A 359 32.77 36.63 5.01
CA PHE A 359 33.84 37.60 5.31
C PHE A 359 34.77 37.84 4.12
N THR A 360 35.16 36.76 3.43
CA THR A 360 36.02 36.85 2.23
C THR A 360 35.33 37.57 1.07
N VAL A 361 34.07 37.23 0.78
CA VAL A 361 33.29 37.91 -0.27
C VAL A 361 33.05 39.38 0.08
N ALA A 362 32.70 39.70 1.33
CA ALA A 362 32.52 41.06 1.80
C ALA A 362 33.80 41.90 1.65
N GLY A 363 34.96 41.33 1.97
CA GLY A 363 36.26 42.00 1.80
C GLY A 363 36.59 42.30 0.34
N ILE A 364 36.29 41.38 -0.57
CA ILE A 364 36.47 41.60 -2.02
C ILE A 364 35.56 42.73 -2.50
N VAL A 365 34.29 42.72 -2.07
CA VAL A 365 33.30 43.75 -2.45
C VAL A 365 33.69 45.13 -1.89
N ASP A 366 34.09 45.21 -0.62
CA ASP A 366 34.51 46.49 -0.03
C ASP A 366 35.77 47.04 -0.72
N SER A 367 36.76 46.20 -0.99
CA SER A 367 37.97 46.58 -1.73
C SER A 367 37.63 47.12 -3.13
N PHE A 368 36.74 46.44 -3.85
CA PHE A 368 36.27 46.89 -5.16
C PHE A 368 35.53 48.24 -5.10
N ILE A 369 34.64 48.43 -4.12
CA ILE A 369 33.90 49.68 -3.91
C ILE A 369 34.86 50.82 -3.55
N TYR A 370 35.83 50.57 -2.66
CA TYR A 370 36.81 51.55 -2.23
C TYR A 370 37.69 52.02 -3.39
N HIS A 371 38.26 51.09 -4.16
CA HIS A 371 39.07 51.42 -5.33
C HIS A 371 38.26 52.12 -6.43
N SER A 372 37.02 51.69 -6.67
CA SER A 372 36.12 52.33 -7.65
C SER A 372 35.79 53.77 -7.27
N ARG A 373 35.45 54.03 -6.00
CA ARG A 373 35.20 55.40 -5.49
C ARG A 373 36.44 56.27 -5.61
N LYS A 374 37.62 55.76 -5.25
CA LYS A 374 38.89 56.50 -5.37
C LYS A 374 39.23 56.82 -6.82
N ALA A 375 39.01 55.87 -7.74
CA ALA A 375 39.23 56.07 -9.17
C ALA A 375 38.24 57.08 -9.78
N LEU A 376 36.96 57.03 -9.40
CA LEU A 376 35.94 57.99 -9.84
C LEU A 376 36.23 59.40 -9.32
N LYS A 377 36.57 59.55 -8.04
CA LYS A 377 36.94 60.84 -7.46
C LYS A 377 38.16 61.45 -8.17
N LYS A 378 39.19 60.63 -8.42
CA LYS A 378 40.37 61.05 -9.21
C LYS A 378 40.00 61.46 -10.64
N LYS A 379 39.08 60.75 -11.30
CA LYS A 379 38.60 61.12 -12.66
C LYS A 379 37.78 62.41 -12.66
N MET A 380 36.98 62.67 -11.63
CA MET A 380 36.27 63.95 -11.45
C MET A 380 37.23 65.11 -11.22
N GLU A 381 38.25 64.95 -10.38
CA GLU A 381 39.25 66.00 -10.10
C GLU A 381 40.08 66.38 -11.34
N ILE A 382 40.22 65.48 -12.32
CA ILE A 382 40.94 65.72 -13.59
C ILE A 382 39.99 66.31 -14.67
N GLY A 383 38.72 66.56 -14.37
CA GLY A 383 37.77 67.20 -15.30
C GLY A 383 37.36 66.34 -16.51
N LYS A 384 37.58 65.02 -16.46
CA LYS A 384 37.23 64.08 -17.55
C LYS A 384 35.76 63.63 -17.57
N PHE A 385 34.91 64.26 -16.76
CA PHE A 385 33.45 64.10 -16.76
C PHE A 385 32.81 65.44 -17.11
N SER A 386 33.10 65.92 -18.33
CA SER A 386 32.29 66.90 -19.06
C SER A 386 32.02 66.35 -20.44
#